data_AF-E9H4I7-F1
#
_entry.id   AF-E9H4I7-F1
#
_cell.length_a   1.000
_cell.length_b   1.000
_cell.length_c   1.000
_cell.angle_alpha   90.00
_cell.angle_beta   90.00
_cell.angle_gamma   90.00
#
_symmetry.space_group_name_H-M   'P 1'
#
loop_
_entity.id
_entity.type
_entity.pdbx_description
1 polymer ?
#
loop_
_entity_poly.entity_id
_entity_poly.type
_entity_poly.pdbx_seq_one_letter_code
_entity_poly.pdbx_strand_id
1 'polypeptide(L)'
;MHLRDTSRRVILGTQQFRPSDFASQINLNIDNAWGILRCIIDLCMKEEDGKFLLVKDPNKPVIRLYKVPDNTFESDDEAFFGEGL
;
A
#
# COMPACT_ATOMS: atom_id res chain seq x y z
N MET A 1 -4.02 -11.20 -33.46
CA MET A 1 -3.98 -10.90 -32.02
C MET A 1 -4.35 -12.19 -31.29
N HIS A 2 -3.44 -12.77 -30.51
CA HIS A 2 -3.66 -14.06 -29.87
C HIS A 2 -3.98 -13.83 -28.38
N LEU A 3 -5.07 -14.42 -27.86
CA LEU A 3 -5.55 -14.17 -26.49
C LEU A 3 -4.54 -14.53 -25.39
N ARG A 4 -3.58 -15.40 -25.69
CA ARG A 4 -2.54 -15.84 -24.76
C ARG A 4 -1.21 -15.12 -24.94
N ASP A 5 -1.07 -14.29 -25.98
CA ASP A 5 0.14 -13.51 -26.22
C ASP A 5 0.06 -12.17 -25.49
N THR A 6 0.70 -12.08 -24.32
CA THR A 6 0.75 -10.85 -23.51
C THR A 6 1.80 -9.86 -23.98
N SER A 7 2.58 -10.18 -25.02
CA SER A 7 3.61 -9.28 -25.57
C SER A 7 3.02 -8.19 -26.47
N ARG A 8 1.80 -8.37 -26.99
CA ARG A 8 1.15 -7.44 -27.91
C ARG A 8 -0.12 -6.86 -27.28
N ARG A 9 -0.18 -5.53 -27.15
CA ARG A 9 -1.34 -4.77 -26.64
C ARG A 9 -1.80 -3.73 -27.67
N VAL A 10 -3.10 -3.51 -27.77
CA VAL A 10 -3.72 -2.50 -28.66
C VAL A 10 -4.75 -1.69 -27.88
N ILE A 11 -4.88 -0.40 -28.20
CA ILE A 11 -5.84 0.52 -27.58
C ILE A 11 -7.21 0.32 -28.24
N LEU A 12 -8.25 0.10 -27.43
CA LEU A 12 -9.63 -0.05 -27.91
C LEU A 12 -10.46 1.23 -27.79
N GLY A 13 -10.04 2.16 -26.91
CA GLY A 13 -10.73 3.43 -26.68
C GLY A 13 -10.30 4.08 -25.36
N THR A 14 -10.82 5.27 -25.08
CA THR A 14 -10.60 6.03 -23.83
C THR A 14 -11.93 6.47 -23.24
N GLN A 15 -12.00 6.63 -21.91
CA GLN A 15 -13.16 7.16 -21.20
C GLN A 15 -12.69 8.19 -20.16
N GLN A 16 -13.52 9.21 -19.93
CA GLN A 16 -13.24 10.30 -19.00
C GLN A 16 -14.40 10.45 -18.02
N PHE A 17 -14.08 10.63 -16.75
CA PHE A 17 -15.04 10.80 -15.67
C PHE A 17 -14.61 11.94 -14.76
N ARG A 18 -15.58 12.64 -14.17
CA ARG A 18 -15.31 13.48 -13.00
C ARG A 18 -14.99 12.57 -11.81
N PRO A 19 -13.95 12.84 -11.02
CA PRO A 19 -13.56 11.97 -9.91
C PRO A 19 -14.68 11.74 -8.88
N SER A 20 -15.50 12.75 -8.59
CA SER A 20 -16.66 12.63 -7.69
C SER A 20 -17.68 11.62 -8.20
N ASP A 21 -17.96 11.66 -9.50
CA ASP A 21 -18.97 10.82 -10.13
C ASP A 21 -18.45 9.38 -10.20
N PHE A 22 -17.16 9.22 -10.49
CA PHE A 22 -16.51 7.91 -10.49
C PHE A 22 -16.45 7.28 -9.09
N ALA A 23 -16.15 8.07 -8.05
CA ALA A 23 -16.19 7.61 -6.67
C ALA A 23 -17.57 7.05 -6.29
N SER A 24 -18.64 7.75 -6.67
CA SER A 24 -20.01 7.24 -6.48
C SER A 24 -20.28 5.97 -7.27
N GLN A 25 -19.79 5.85 -8.52
CA GLN A 25 -19.99 4.67 -9.36
C GLN A 25 -19.32 3.41 -8.79
N ILE A 26 -18.16 3.55 -8.15
CA ILE A 26 -17.44 2.43 -7.51
C ILE A 26 -17.85 2.21 -6.05
N ASN A 27 -18.88 2.90 -5.57
CA ASN A 27 -19.36 2.84 -4.18
C ASN A 27 -18.26 3.22 -3.15
N LEU A 28 -17.41 4.19 -3.49
CA LEU A 28 -16.42 4.76 -2.58
C LEU A 28 -17.05 5.89 -1.75
N ASN A 29 -17.16 5.68 -0.45
CA ASN A 29 -17.56 6.72 0.50
C ASN A 29 -16.31 7.44 1.04
N ILE A 30 -16.19 8.74 0.74
CA ILE A 30 -15.04 9.58 1.09
C ILE A 30 -14.95 9.83 2.61
N ASP A 31 -16.07 10.00 3.31
CA ASP A 31 -16.09 10.18 4.76
C ASP A 31 -15.60 8.91 5.47
N ASN A 32 -16.03 7.74 4.97
CA ASN A 32 -15.54 6.45 5.48
C ASN A 32 -14.02 6.28 5.22
N ALA A 33 -13.53 6.68 4.04
CA ALA A 33 -12.11 6.61 3.72
C ALA A 33 -11.27 7.47 4.67
N TRP A 34 -11.69 8.71 4.94
CA TRP A 34 -11.04 9.59 5.91
C TRP A 34 -11.15 9.08 7.36
N GLY A 35 -12.29 8.48 7.72
CA GLY A 35 -12.48 7.87 9.03
C GLY A 35 -11.50 6.71 9.29
N ILE A 36 -11.33 5.82 8.30
CA ILE A 36 -10.36 4.73 8.36
C ILE A 36 -8.93 5.28 8.46
N LEU A 37 -8.58 6.27 7.65
CA LEU A 37 -7.26 6.89 7.68
C LEU A 37 -6.95 7.52 9.04
N ARG A 38 -7.90 8.26 9.61
CA ARG A 38 -7.75 8.86 10.94
C ARG A 38 -7.53 7.80 12.00
N CYS A 39 -8.30 6.71 11.98
CA CYS A 39 -8.12 5.59 12.90
C CYS A 39 -6.68 5.02 12.86
N ILE A 40 -6.11 4.85 11.65
CA ILE A 40 -4.73 4.35 11.51
C ILE A 40 -3.71 5.36 12.05
N ILE A 41 -3.87 6.65 11.75
CA ILE A 41 -2.99 7.71 12.25
C ILE A 41 -3.03 7.76 13.79
N ASP A 42 -4.23 7.69 14.37
CA ASP A 42 -4.42 7.74 15.81
C ASP A 42 -3.85 6.49 16.52
N LEU A 43 -3.74 5.35 15.82
CA LEU A 43 -3.03 4.17 16.33
C LEU A 43 -1.51 4.40 16.32
N CYS A 44 -0.95 4.90 15.22
CA CYS A 44 0.49 5.15 15.13
C CYS A 44 0.95 6.24 16.12
N MET A 45 0.14 7.29 16.33
CA MET A 45 0.47 8.39 17.24
C MET A 45 0.48 8.00 18.73
N LYS A 46 -0.06 6.82 19.08
CA LYS A 46 -0.03 6.29 20.46
C LYS A 46 1.21 5.45 20.74
N GLU A 47 1.89 4.99 19.70
CA GLU A 47 3.08 4.16 19.82
C GLU A 47 4.33 5.04 19.91
N GLU A 48 5.41 4.48 20.45
CA GLU A 48 6.72 5.13 20.46
C GLU A 48 7.34 5.16 19.06
N ASP A 49 8.27 6.10 18.85
CA ASP A 49 9.07 6.20 17.64
C ASP A 49 9.73 4.86 17.30
N GLY A 50 9.63 4.47 16.03
CA GLY A 50 10.18 3.22 15.52
C GLY A 50 9.63 2.89 14.14
N LYS A 51 10.12 1.78 13.55
CA LYS A 51 9.63 1.30 12.26
C LYS A 51 8.42 0.38 12.44
N PHE A 52 7.36 0.61 11.66
CA PHE A 52 6.13 -0.18 11.69
C PHE A 52 5.72 -0.67 10.30
N LEU A 53 4.94 -1.74 10.26
CA LEU A 53 4.50 -2.43 9.05
C LEU A 53 3.00 -2.73 9.13
N LEU A 54 2.23 -2.14 8.21
CA LEU A 54 0.79 -2.35 8.08
C LEU A 54 0.50 -3.42 7.02
N VAL A 55 -0.04 -4.57 7.43
CA VAL A 55 -0.27 -5.73 6.55
C VAL A 55 -1.74 -6.12 6.53
N LYS A 56 -2.27 -6.33 5.33
CA LYS A 56 -3.54 -7.04 5.12
C LYS A 56 -3.29 -8.55 5.18
N ASP A 57 -4.00 -9.26 6.05
CA ASP A 57 -3.89 -10.71 6.18
C ASP A 57 -4.34 -11.39 4.86
N PRO A 58 -3.55 -12.32 4.29
CA PRO A 58 -3.87 -12.92 3.00
C PRO A 58 -5.20 -13.70 3.03
N ASN A 59 -5.48 -14.37 4.14
CA ASN A 59 -6.60 -15.31 4.28
C ASN A 59 -7.80 -14.70 5.01
N LYS A 60 -7.58 -13.69 5.87
CA LYS A 60 -8.61 -13.05 6.69
C LYS A 60 -8.83 -11.59 6.26
N PRO A 61 -10.05 -11.05 6.34
CA PRO A 61 -10.34 -9.65 6.04
C PRO A 61 -9.94 -8.74 7.22
N VAL A 62 -8.68 -8.79 7.63
CA VAL A 62 -8.13 -8.00 8.74
C VAL A 62 -6.82 -7.34 8.33
N ILE A 63 -6.56 -6.16 8.90
CA ILE A 63 -5.31 -5.44 8.75
C ILE A 63 -4.62 -5.44 10.11
N ARG A 64 -3.29 -5.63 10.13
CA ARG A 64 -2.48 -5.67 11.35
C ARG A 64 -1.32 -4.69 11.24
N LEU A 65 -1.01 -4.04 12.36
CA LEU A 65 0.15 -3.17 12.52
C LEU A 65 1.21 -3.94 13.33
N TYR A 66 2.42 -4.06 12.79
CA TYR A 66 3.55 -4.72 13.44
C TYR A 66 4.67 -3.71 13.69
N LYS A 67 5.22 -3.69 14.90
CA LYS A 67 6.51 -3.03 15.16
C LYS A 67 7.62 -3.93 14.66
N VAL A 68 8.56 -3.38 13.90
CA VAL A 68 9.69 -4.13 13.35
C VAL A 68 11.01 -3.52 13.83
N PRO A 69 12.09 -4.31 13.94
CA PRO A 69 13.42 -3.78 14.24
C PRO A 69 13.84 -2.70 13.23
N ASP A 70 14.68 -1.76 13.66
CA ASP A 70 15.09 -0.67 12.77
C ASP A 70 15.84 -1.20 11.54
N ASN A 71 16.64 -2.27 11.68
CA ASN A 71 17.37 -2.88 10.56
C ASN A 71 16.48 -3.66 9.55
N THR A 72 15.14 -3.68 9.69
CA THR A 72 14.25 -4.53 8.87
C THR A 72 14.20 -4.14 7.39
N PHE A 73 14.44 -2.87 7.07
CA PHE A 73 14.33 -2.35 5.71
C PHE A 73 15.69 -1.92 5.12
N GLU A 74 16.78 -2.18 5.84
CA GLU A 74 18.14 -1.92 5.38
C GLU A 74 18.60 -3.11 4.54
N SER A 75 19.09 -2.85 3.33
CA SER A 75 19.54 -3.87 2.40
C SER A 75 20.88 -4.45 2.88
N ASP A 76 21.11 -5.75 2.72
CA ASP A 76 22.40 -6.42 3.00
C ASP A 76 23.61 -5.76 2.27
N ASP A 77 23.37 -4.92 1.27
CA ASP A 77 24.38 -4.15 0.56
C ASP A 77 25.09 -3.11 1.44
N GLU A 78 24.47 -2.57 2.50
CA GLU A 78 25.17 -1.65 3.43
C GLU A 78 25.93 -2.39 4.55
N ALA A 79 25.60 -3.66 4.82
CA ALA A 79 26.29 -4.48 5.82
C ALA A 79 27.67 -4.95 5.35
N PHE A 80 27.92 -5.00 4.03
CA PHE A 80 29.17 -5.49 3.44
C PHE A 80 30.27 -4.44 3.22
N PHE A 81 29.96 -3.14 3.30
CA PHE A 81 30.95 -2.07 3.11
C PHE A 81 31.58 -1.53 4.41
N GLY A 82 31.26 -2.13 5.57
CA GLY A 82 31.65 -1.62 6.89
C GLY A 82 32.85 -2.29 7.59
N GLU A 83 33.33 -3.46 7.15
CA GLU A 83 34.50 -4.11 7.74
C GLU A 83 35.59 -4.32 6.67
N GLY A 84 36.45 -3.32 6.53
CA GLY A 84 37.52 -3.33 5.53
C GLY A 84 38.53 -2.20 5.68
N LEU A 85 38.94 -1.89 6.91
CA LEU A 85 40.24 -1.28 7.25
C LEU A 85 40.71 -1.80 8.62
#